data_AF-A0A7S3DP78-F1
#
_entry.id   AF-A0A7S3DP78-F1
#
_cell.length_a   1.000
_cell.length_b   1.000
_cell.length_c   1.000
_cell.angle_alpha   90.00
_cell.angle_beta   90.00
_cell.angle_gamma   90.00
#
_symmetry.space_group_name_H-M   'P 1'
#
loop_
_entity.id
_entity.type
_entity.pdbx_description
1 polymer ?
#
loop_
_entity_poly.entity_id
_entity_poly.type
_entity_poly.pdbx_seq_one_letter_code
_entity_poly.pdbx_strand_id
1 'polypeptide(L)'
;MHSTCPASKVKSAAPSPFCLVQDGVDLNRNFGFDWTKLSDTCAHIYPGTQPFSEPESQAIRKVLFDYQVHASMGFHTRATGSRPALLIHPFASPQKNNTT
;
A
#
# COMPACT_ATOMS: atom_id res chain seq x y z
N MET A 1 -38.24 6.17 -1.02
CA MET A 1 -37.87 7.28 -0.12
C MET A 1 -36.39 7.54 -0.29
N HIS A 2 -36.01 8.36 -1.28
CA HIS A 2 -34.60 8.74 -1.50
C HIS A 2 -34.40 10.15 -0.92
N SER A 3 -33.67 10.22 0.18
CA SER A 3 -33.28 11.49 0.80
C SER A 3 -32.04 12.02 0.09
N THR A 4 -32.16 13.14 -0.62
CA THR A 4 -31.02 13.85 -1.23
C THR A 4 -30.32 14.72 -0.20
N CYS A 5 -28.99 14.62 -0.09
CA CYS A 5 -28.15 15.53 0.68
C CYS A 5 -27.67 16.70 -0.24
N PRO A 6 -27.74 17.98 0.18
CA PRO A 6 -27.44 19.10 -0.70
C PRO A 6 -25.93 19.33 -0.83
N ALA A 7 -25.48 19.59 -2.06
CA ALA A 7 -24.09 19.86 -2.39
C ALA A 7 -23.66 21.25 -1.88
N SER A 8 -22.58 21.29 -1.08
CA SER A 8 -21.85 22.53 -0.82
C SER A 8 -20.49 22.51 -1.51
N LYS A 9 -20.18 23.65 -2.11
CA LYS A 9 -19.11 23.90 -3.07
C LYS A 9 -17.72 23.83 -2.44
N VAL A 10 -16.83 23.01 -3.01
CA VAL A 10 -15.38 23.26 -3.04
C VAL A 10 -14.91 22.85 -4.44
N LYS A 11 -14.26 23.76 -5.16
CA LYS A 11 -13.54 23.45 -6.40
C LYS A 11 -12.29 22.61 -6.03
N SER A 12 -12.46 21.33 -5.78
CA SER A 12 -11.37 20.36 -5.86
C SER A 12 -11.34 19.81 -7.27
N ALA A 13 -10.15 19.70 -7.86
CA ALA A 13 -9.94 19.09 -9.16
C ALA A 13 -10.75 17.79 -9.27
N ALA A 14 -11.41 17.57 -10.42
CA ALA A 14 -12.23 16.39 -10.64
C ALA A 14 -11.43 15.13 -10.22
N PRO A 15 -12.01 14.26 -9.38
CA PRO A 15 -11.35 13.01 -9.02
C PRO A 15 -11.03 12.26 -10.33
N SER A 16 -9.83 11.68 -10.42
CA SER A 16 -9.46 10.82 -11.54
C SER A 16 -10.62 9.87 -11.83
N PRO A 17 -11.01 9.60 -13.09
CA PRO A 17 -12.15 8.73 -13.39
C PRO A 17 -12.02 7.31 -12.80
N PHE A 18 -10.82 6.93 -12.34
CA PHE A 18 -10.55 5.71 -11.57
C PHE A 18 -11.06 5.75 -10.10
N CYS A 19 -11.15 6.92 -9.45
CA CYS A 19 -11.59 7.06 -8.06
C CYS A 19 -13.05 6.67 -7.76
N LEU A 20 -13.86 6.42 -8.80
CA LEU A 20 -15.30 6.16 -8.63
C LEU A 20 -15.58 4.72 -8.17
N VAL A 21 -14.57 3.85 -8.28
CA VAL A 21 -14.53 2.50 -7.72
C VAL A 21 -13.29 2.45 -6.83
N GLN A 22 -13.42 1.91 -5.61
CA GLN A 22 -12.26 1.79 -4.72
C GLN A 22 -11.34 0.69 -5.28
N ASP A 23 -10.31 1.10 -6.04
CA ASP A 23 -9.49 0.24 -6.92
C ASP A 23 -8.46 -0.68 -6.21
N GLY A 24 -8.77 -1.12 -4.99
CA GLY A 24 -7.93 -2.05 -4.23
C GLY A 24 -6.78 -1.38 -3.46
N VAL A 25 -5.84 -2.20 -3.00
CA VAL A 25 -4.76 -1.83 -2.09
C VAL A 25 -3.40 -2.12 -2.72
N ASP A 26 -2.43 -1.21 -2.55
CA ASP A 26 -1.03 -1.50 -2.87
C ASP A 26 -0.48 -2.50 -1.85
N LEU A 27 -0.41 -3.77 -2.27
CA LEU A 27 0.07 -4.85 -1.44
C LEU A 27 1.52 -4.63 -0.95
N ASN A 28 2.35 -3.91 -1.71
CA ASN A 28 3.73 -3.56 -1.32
C ASN A 28 3.79 -2.40 -0.31
N ARG A 29 2.64 -1.89 0.15
CA ARG A 29 2.51 -0.95 1.28
C ARG A 29 1.64 -1.51 2.41
N ASN A 30 1.12 -2.72 2.26
CA ASN A 30 0.18 -3.33 3.21
C ASN A 30 0.87 -4.19 4.30
N PHE A 31 2.20 -4.24 4.36
CA PHE A 31 2.93 -4.96 5.41
C PHE A 31 3.08 -4.11 6.70
N GLY A 32 3.27 -4.76 7.85
CA GLY A 32 3.31 -4.09 9.16
C GLY A 32 4.54 -3.24 9.44
N PHE A 33 5.65 -3.41 8.70
CA PHE A 33 6.85 -2.60 8.91
C PHE A 33 6.70 -1.21 8.29
N ASP A 34 6.86 -0.17 9.10
CA ASP A 34 6.69 1.24 8.72
C ASP A 34 5.35 1.57 8.02
N TRP A 35 4.31 0.81 8.35
CA TRP A 35 2.97 1.08 7.83
C TRP A 35 2.47 2.45 8.29
N THR A 36 1.91 3.22 7.36
CA THR A 36 1.35 4.56 7.64
C THR A 36 -0.01 4.68 6.98
N LYS A 37 -0.99 5.21 7.71
CA LYS A 37 -2.33 5.43 7.18
C LYS A 37 -2.33 6.52 6.11
N LEU A 38 -2.97 6.25 4.98
CA LEU A 38 -3.25 7.24 3.94
C LEU A 38 -4.76 7.50 3.86
N SER A 39 -5.16 8.77 3.86
CA SER A 39 -6.58 9.17 3.77
C SER A 39 -7.13 9.09 2.35
N ASP A 40 -6.27 9.32 1.35
CA ASP A 40 -6.63 9.20 -0.05
C ASP A 40 -6.66 7.71 -0.45
N THR A 41 -7.87 7.14 -0.43
CA THR A 41 -8.11 5.74 -0.81
C THR A 41 -7.98 5.48 -2.31
N CYS A 42 -7.89 6.53 -3.12
CA CYS A 42 -7.66 6.39 -4.56
C CYS A 42 -6.17 6.37 -4.94
N ALA A 43 -5.28 6.65 -3.99
CA ALA A 43 -3.87 6.71 -4.29
C ALA A 43 -3.38 5.34 -4.79
N HIS A 44 -2.56 5.32 -5.84
CA HIS A 44 -1.93 4.11 -6.34
C HIS A 44 -0.99 3.43 -5.32
N ILE A 45 -0.68 4.12 -4.22
CA ILE A 45 0.10 3.64 -3.07
C ILE A 45 -0.78 3.44 -1.82
N TYR A 46 -2.10 3.36 -1.98
CA TYR A 46 -3.02 3.22 -0.86
C TYR A 46 -2.70 1.94 -0.07
N PRO A 47 -2.31 2.05 1.22
CA PRO A 47 -1.73 0.94 1.98
C PRO A 47 -2.79 0.06 2.65
N GLY A 48 -4.08 0.30 2.40
CA GLY A 48 -5.19 -0.35 3.06
C GLY A 48 -5.65 0.37 4.33
N THR A 49 -6.64 -0.20 5.01
CA THR A 49 -7.26 0.38 6.21
C THR A 49 -6.41 0.20 7.47
N GLN A 50 -5.56 -0.84 7.47
CA GLN A 50 -4.65 -1.23 8.55
C GLN A 50 -3.53 -2.11 7.97
N PRO A 51 -2.39 -2.32 8.67
CA PRO A 51 -1.40 -3.29 8.23
C PRO A 51 -2.02 -4.68 8.14
N PHE A 52 -1.69 -5.41 7.08
CA PHE A 52 -2.24 -6.71 6.74
C PHE A 52 -3.77 -6.71 6.60
N SER A 53 -4.37 -5.64 6.05
CA SER A 53 -5.82 -5.62 5.75
C SER A 53 -6.22 -6.61 4.65
N GLU A 54 -5.31 -6.91 3.72
CA GLU A 54 -5.59 -7.75 2.56
C GLU A 54 -5.35 -9.24 2.86
N PRO A 55 -6.19 -10.16 2.34
CA PRO A 55 -6.00 -11.59 2.54
C PRO A 55 -4.66 -12.09 1.97
N GLU A 56 -4.14 -11.49 0.90
CA GLU A 56 -2.87 -11.84 0.27
C GLU A 56 -1.67 -11.58 1.21
N SER A 57 -1.63 -10.41 1.86
CA SER A 57 -0.55 -10.07 2.79
C SER A 57 -0.66 -10.88 4.10
N GLN A 58 -1.89 -11.18 4.54
CA GLN A 58 -2.14 -12.09 5.66
C GLN A 58 -1.65 -13.51 5.37
N ALA A 59 -1.83 -14.02 4.15
CA ALA A 59 -1.36 -15.33 3.75
C ALA A 59 0.18 -15.41 3.78
N ILE A 60 0.88 -14.39 3.26
CA ILE A 60 2.35 -14.32 3.33
C ILE A 60 2.81 -14.28 4.79
N ARG A 61 2.18 -13.44 5.61
CA ARG A 61 2.46 -13.38 7.05
C ARG A 61 2.30 -14.77 7.67
N LYS A 62 1.19 -15.45 7.43
CA LYS A 62 0.94 -16.77 7.98
C LYS A 62 2.07 -17.76 7.62
N VAL A 63 2.51 -17.79 6.36
CA VAL A 63 3.64 -18.65 5.95
C VAL A 63 4.94 -18.31 6.68
N LEU A 64 5.25 -17.02 6.85
CA LEU A 64 6.47 -16.59 7.55
C LEU A 64 6.45 -16.95 9.05
N PHE A 65 5.27 -17.01 9.67
CA PHE A 65 5.12 -17.36 11.10
C PHE A 65 5.02 -18.87 11.33
N ASP A 66 4.43 -19.61 10.38
CA ASP A 66 4.21 -21.05 10.52
C ASP A 66 5.44 -21.89 10.12
N TYR A 67 6.36 -21.33 9.32
CA TYR A 67 7.52 -22.06 8.78
C TYR A 67 8.85 -21.34 9.07
N GLN A 68 9.94 -22.11 9.11
CA GLN A 68 11.31 -21.56 9.18
C GLN A 68 11.78 -21.06 7.81
N VAL A 69 11.30 -19.88 7.44
CA VAL A 69 11.72 -19.21 6.20
C VAL A 69 13.10 -18.58 6.38
N HIS A 70 14.08 -19.08 5.62
CA HIS A 70 15.47 -18.61 5.68
C HIS A 70 15.76 -17.42 4.77
N ALA A 71 15.01 -17.27 3.68
CA ALA A 71 15.17 -16.17 2.72
C ALA A 71 13.82 -15.79 2.10
N SER A 72 13.65 -14.51 1.76
CA SER A 72 12.50 -13.99 1.03
C SER A 72 12.97 -13.08 -0.11
N MET A 73 12.33 -13.19 -1.28
CA MET A 73 12.64 -12.39 -2.46
C MET A 73 11.33 -11.91 -3.10
N GLY A 74 11.20 -10.59 -3.29
CA GLY A 74 10.11 -9.98 -4.04
C GLY A 74 10.57 -9.61 -5.44
N PHE A 75 9.81 -10.00 -6.46
CA PHE A 75 10.11 -9.69 -7.85
C PHE A 75 9.21 -8.54 -8.33
N HIS A 76 9.82 -7.46 -8.82
CA HIS A 76 9.11 -6.35 -9.42
C HIS A 76 9.76 -5.98 -10.75
N THR A 77 8.94 -5.62 -11.74
CA THR A 77 9.41 -5.05 -12.99
C THR A 77 9.34 -3.52 -12.93
N ARG A 78 10.28 -2.87 -13.59
CA ARG A 78 10.35 -1.42 -13.73
C ARG A 78 10.41 -1.11 -15.22
N ALA A 79 9.70 -0.08 -15.66
CA ALA A 79 9.92 0.45 -17.00
C ALA A 79 11.33 1.05 -17.05
N THR A 80 12.25 0.31 -17.63
CA THR A 80 13.67 0.67 -17.74
C THR A 80 13.96 1.06 -19.18
N GLY A 81 14.26 2.34 -19.41
CA GLY A 81 15.12 2.71 -20.54
C GLY A 81 16.55 2.18 -20.31
N SER A 82 17.58 2.99 -20.54
CA SER A 82 19.00 2.62 -20.41
C SER A 82 19.52 2.45 -18.96
N ARG A 83 18.69 2.02 -18.00
CA ARG A 83 19.08 1.93 -16.57
C ARG A 83 19.25 0.47 -16.16
N PRO A 84 20.27 0.14 -15.33
CA PRO A 84 20.54 -1.23 -14.94
C PRO A 84 19.42 -1.84 -14.11
N ALA A 85 19.37 -3.17 -14.10
CA ALA A 85 18.54 -3.94 -13.19
C ALA A 85 18.92 -3.64 -11.73
N LEU A 86 17.93 -3.74 -10.83
CA LEU A 86 18.12 -3.47 -9.41
C LEU A 86 17.98 -4.74 -8.60
N LEU A 87 18.96 -4.98 -7.73
CA LEU A 87 18.86 -5.87 -6.59
C LEU A 87 18.84 -4.98 -5.34
N ILE A 88 17.73 -5.00 -4.60
CA ILE A 88 17.51 -4.12 -3.45
C ILE A 88 17.36 -5.01 -2.21
N HIS A 89 17.96 -4.59 -1.11
CA HIS A 89 17.83 -5.23 0.20
C HIS A 89 17.34 -4.22 1.26
N PRO A 90 16.77 -4.69 2.39
CA PRO A 90 16.30 -3.80 3.45
C PRO A 90 17.42 -2.89 4.03
N PHE A 91 17.08 -1.71 4.57
CA PHE A 91 15.75 -1.10 4.68
C PHE A 91 15.59 0.09 3.71
N ALA A 92 14.37 0.28 3.18
CA ALA A 92 14.03 1.48 2.43
C ALA A 92 13.65 2.66 3.34
N SER A 93 12.97 2.39 4.45
CA SER A 93 12.57 3.41 5.44
C SER A 93 13.61 3.55 6.56
N PRO A 94 13.87 4.77 7.06
CA PRO A 94 14.67 4.96 8.27
C PRO A 94 14.04 4.24 9.46
N GLN A 95 14.86 3.64 10.32
CA GLN A 95 14.36 3.08 11.57
C GLN A 95 13.92 4.22 12.49
N LYS A 96 12.66 4.19 12.94
CA LYS A 96 12.18 5.07 14.00
C LYS A 96 12.87 4.62 15.29
N ASN A 97 13.80 5.43 15.78
CA ASN A 97 14.43 5.22 17.06
C ASN A 97 13.39 5.34 18.16
N ASN A 98 13.13 4.25 18.88
CA ASN A 98 12.29 4.26 20.08
C ASN A 98 13.04 4.99 21.19
N THR A 99 12.94 6.32 21.24
CA THR A 99 13.26 7.09 22.44
C THR A 99 12.01 7.04 23.33
N THR A 100 12.04 6.11 24.27
CA THR A 100 11.16 6.08 25.46
C THR A 100 11.32 7.34 26.30
#